data_AF-A0A7H0NCJ5-F1
#
_entry.id   AF-A0A7H0NCJ5-F1
#
_cell.length_a   1.000
_cell.length_b   1.000
_cell.length_c   1.000
_cell.angle_alpha   90.00
_cell.angle_beta   90.00
_cell.angle_gamma   90.00
#
_symmetry.space_group_name_H-M   'P 1'
#
loop_
_entity.id
_entity.type
_entity.pdbx_description
1 polymer ?
#
loop_
_entity_poly.entity_id
_entity_poly.type
_entity_poly.pdbx_seq_one_letter_code
_entity_poly.pdbx_strand_id
1 'polypeptide(L)'
;MTTEPRTFPPRPLPAVKAVYARQAGCPSSFALAVADFEPGEKGVEFETADTCTVPGWSAAEVSELREAFGSGVREELEELATLEPGTTVAVAVVLRSIKVHEVDSHPRAFHRAGRQAVRNALMEAYGPPTTPWPKLY
;
A
#
# COMPACT_ATOMS: atom_id res chain seq x y z
N MET A 1 14.92 -8.65 25.89
CA MET A 1 15.10 -9.30 24.57
C MET A 1 15.48 -8.21 23.60
N THR A 2 16.72 -8.23 23.12
CA THR A 2 17.18 -7.34 22.05
C THR A 2 16.63 -7.91 20.74
N THR A 3 15.57 -7.30 20.21
CA THR A 3 15.08 -7.59 18.87
C THR A 3 16.18 -7.19 17.90
N GLU A 4 16.66 -8.10 17.06
CA GLU A 4 17.62 -7.73 16.01
C GLU A 4 17.01 -6.62 15.14
N PRO A 5 17.82 -5.62 14.73
CA PRO A 5 17.34 -4.55 13.88
C PRO A 5 16.79 -5.14 12.57
N ARG A 6 15.51 -4.92 12.31
CA ARG A 6 14.85 -5.36 11.07
C ARG A 6 14.81 -4.20 10.09
N THR A 7 14.98 -4.49 8.80
CA THR A 7 14.74 -3.52 7.72
C THR A 7 13.56 -4.00 6.89
N PHE A 8 12.63 -3.09 6.61
CA PHE A 8 11.52 -3.34 5.70
C PHE A 8 11.69 -2.57 4.37
N PRO A 9 11.55 -3.25 3.22
CA PRO A 9 11.44 -4.71 3.07
C PRO A 9 12.83 -5.38 3.20
N PRO A 10 12.90 -6.65 3.64
CA PRO A 10 14.18 -7.35 3.82
C PRO A 10 14.76 -7.91 2.51
N ARG A 11 13.94 -7.96 1.46
CA ARG A 11 14.22 -8.42 0.10
C ARG A 11 13.17 -7.80 -0.83
N PRO A 12 13.40 -7.74 -2.15
CA PRO A 12 12.36 -7.35 -3.09
C PRO A 12 11.10 -8.22 -2.95
N LEU A 13 9.94 -7.58 -2.89
CA LEU A 13 8.60 -8.18 -2.85
C LEU A 13 7.83 -7.73 -4.09
N PRO A 14 7.89 -8.48 -5.19
CA PRO A 14 7.24 -8.10 -6.43
C PRO A 14 5.73 -8.41 -6.39
N ALA A 15 4.95 -7.58 -7.09
CA ALA A 15 3.54 -7.81 -7.37
C ALA A 15 2.65 -8.04 -6.13
N VAL A 16 2.92 -7.32 -5.04
CA VAL A 16 2.09 -7.32 -3.84
C VAL A 16 0.71 -6.76 -4.21
N LYS A 17 -0.29 -7.63 -4.14
CA LYS A 17 -1.67 -7.29 -4.46
C LYS A 17 -2.38 -6.76 -3.22
N ALA A 18 -3.02 -5.60 -3.35
CA ALA A 18 -3.89 -5.02 -2.34
C ALA A 18 -5.30 -4.86 -2.87
N VAL A 19 -6.29 -5.26 -2.08
CA VAL A 19 -7.71 -5.13 -2.40
C VAL A 19 -8.42 -4.49 -1.22
N TYR A 20 -9.13 -3.39 -1.48
CA TYR A 20 -10.11 -2.83 -0.57
C TYR A 20 -11.47 -2.92 -1.26
N ALA A 21 -12.32 -3.82 -0.76
CA ALA A 21 -13.67 -4.01 -1.27
C ALA A 21 -14.66 -4.00 -0.09
N ARG A 22 -15.48 -2.96 0.01
CA ARG A 22 -16.51 -2.81 1.02
C ARG A 22 -17.88 -2.77 0.34
N GLN A 23 -18.62 -3.87 0.46
CA GLN A 23 -19.96 -4.03 -0.13
C GLN A 23 -21.07 -3.96 0.93
N ALA A 24 -20.85 -3.28 2.06
CA ALA A 24 -21.76 -3.28 3.20
C ALA A 24 -22.99 -2.35 3.06
N GLY A 25 -23.18 -1.71 1.89
CA GLY A 25 -24.27 -0.77 1.61
C GLY A 25 -23.83 0.32 0.63
N CYS A 26 -24.75 1.17 0.17
CA CYS A 26 -24.43 2.34 -0.65
C CYS A 26 -23.98 3.51 0.26
N PRO A 27 -22.83 4.14 0.02
CA PRO A 27 -21.88 3.87 -1.08
C PRO A 27 -20.98 2.65 -0.81
N SER A 28 -20.78 1.84 -1.86
CA SER A 28 -19.77 0.78 -1.86
C SER A 28 -18.39 1.39 -2.14
N SER A 29 -17.32 0.68 -1.77
CA SER A 29 -15.96 1.10 -2.06
C SER A 29 -15.18 -0.02 -2.71
N PHE A 30 -14.45 0.30 -3.77
CA PHE A 30 -13.59 -0.64 -4.49
C PHE A 30 -12.25 0.00 -4.87
N ALA A 31 -11.17 -0.69 -4.54
CA ALA A 31 -9.84 -0.42 -5.05
C ALA A 31 -9.05 -1.73 -5.13
N LEU A 32 -8.35 -1.93 -6.24
CA LEU A 32 -7.35 -2.98 -6.39
C LEU A 32 -6.08 -2.34 -6.94
N ALA A 33 -4.96 -2.62 -6.29
CA ALA A 33 -3.66 -2.15 -6.69
C ALA A 33 -2.65 -3.30 -6.63
N VAL A 34 -1.64 -3.22 -7.49
CA VAL A 34 -0.48 -4.11 -7.48
C VAL A 34 0.76 -3.24 -7.43
N ALA A 35 1.59 -3.44 -6.42
CA ALA A 35 2.83 -2.68 -6.22
C ALA A 35 4.00 -3.60 -5.89
N ASP A 36 5.19 -3.18 -6.26
CA ASP A 36 6.42 -3.80 -5.76
C ASP A 36 6.92 -3.04 -4.55
N PHE A 37 7.57 -3.75 -3.63
CA PHE A 37 8.31 -3.17 -2.52
C PHE A 37 9.76 -3.60 -2.65
N GLU A 38 10.64 -2.64 -2.92
CA GLU A 38 12.07 -2.85 -3.07
C GLU A 38 12.83 -2.27 -1.88
N PRO A 39 13.89 -2.92 -1.38
CA PRO A 39 14.75 -2.31 -0.37
C PRO A 39 15.33 -1.00 -0.90
N GLY A 40 15.13 0.09 -0.15
CA GLY A 40 15.67 1.42 -0.45
C GLY A 40 16.82 1.79 0.49
N GLU A 41 17.41 2.97 0.27
CA GLU A 41 18.48 3.48 1.14
C GLU A 41 17.95 4.11 2.43
N LYS A 42 16.87 4.91 2.35
CA LYS A 42 16.25 5.55 3.51
C LYS A 42 14.82 6.02 3.22
N GLY A 43 13.91 5.82 4.18
CA GLY A 43 12.57 6.39 4.12
C GLY A 43 11.66 5.66 3.13
N VAL A 44 10.71 6.40 2.55
CA VAL A 44 9.71 5.86 1.63
C VAL A 44 9.76 6.63 0.32
N GLU A 45 10.24 5.97 -0.72
CA GLU A 45 10.14 6.44 -2.10
C GLU A 45 8.91 5.81 -2.75
N PHE A 46 8.19 6.57 -3.56
CA PHE A 46 6.99 6.10 -4.22
C PHE A 46 7.01 6.53 -5.68
N GLU A 47 6.92 5.54 -6.56
CA GLU A 47 6.92 5.70 -8.00
C GLU A 47 5.70 5.00 -8.60
N THR A 48 5.34 5.39 -9.82
CA THR A 48 4.29 4.72 -10.59
C THR A 48 4.86 4.30 -11.92
N ALA A 49 4.67 3.04 -12.29
CA ALA A 49 5.06 2.54 -13.59
C ALA A 49 4.24 3.24 -14.69
N ASP A 50 4.88 3.57 -15.81
CA ASP A 50 4.26 4.21 -16.97
C ASP A 50 3.03 3.44 -17.50
N THR A 51 2.99 2.14 -17.25
CA THR A 51 1.90 1.23 -17.65
C THR A 51 0.64 1.34 -16.80
N CYS A 52 0.63 2.13 -15.73
CA CYS A 52 -0.45 2.18 -14.74
C CYS A 52 -1.68 2.98 -15.22
N THR A 53 -2.04 2.94 -16.49
CA THR A 53 -3.19 3.69 -17.04
C THR A 53 -4.51 2.94 -16.86
N VAL A 54 -5.63 3.67 -16.88
CA VAL A 54 -6.98 3.11 -16.71
C VAL A 54 -7.86 3.54 -17.89
N PRO A 55 -8.31 2.61 -18.74
CA PRO A 55 -9.22 2.93 -19.84
C PRO A 55 -10.51 3.58 -19.35
N GLY A 56 -10.93 4.65 -20.03
CA GLY A 56 -12.19 5.36 -19.71
C GLY A 56 -12.09 6.38 -18.58
N TRP A 57 -10.92 6.54 -17.94
CA TRP A 57 -10.66 7.53 -16.90
C TRP A 57 -9.67 8.58 -17.38
N SER A 58 -9.83 9.83 -16.94
CA SER A 58 -8.88 10.89 -17.27
C SER A 58 -7.55 10.70 -16.53
N ALA A 59 -6.47 11.26 -17.08
CA ALA A 59 -5.17 11.22 -16.44
C ALA A 59 -5.17 11.89 -15.05
N ALA A 60 -5.99 12.94 -14.88
CA ALA A 60 -6.13 13.65 -13.60
C ALA A 60 -6.79 12.77 -12.53
N GLU A 61 -7.91 12.11 -12.85
CA GLU A 61 -8.59 11.21 -11.91
C GLU A 61 -7.67 10.04 -11.54
N VAL A 62 -6.97 9.46 -12.52
CA VAL A 62 -6.00 8.38 -12.27
C VAL A 62 -4.83 8.86 -11.40
N SER A 63 -4.35 10.09 -11.59
CA SER A 63 -3.30 10.68 -10.73
C SER A 63 -3.78 10.77 -9.28
N GLU A 64 -5.00 11.25 -9.04
CA GLU A 64 -5.57 11.39 -7.71
C GLU A 64 -5.66 10.03 -6.98
N LEU A 65 -6.06 8.97 -7.69
CA LEU A 65 -6.09 7.62 -7.12
C LEU A 65 -4.70 7.09 -6.77
N ARG A 66 -3.68 7.35 -7.62
CA ARG A 66 -2.29 6.95 -7.38
C ARG A 66 -1.69 7.70 -6.20
N GLU A 67 -1.94 9.01 -6.11
CA GLU A 67 -1.52 9.85 -4.99
C GLU A 67 -2.14 9.39 -3.68
N ALA A 68 -3.45 9.09 -3.68
CA ALA A 68 -4.14 8.57 -2.52
C ALA A 68 -3.58 7.21 -2.08
N PHE A 69 -3.28 6.31 -3.01
CA PHE A 69 -2.61 5.04 -2.71
C PHE A 69 -1.23 5.26 -2.07
N GLY A 70 -0.39 6.10 -2.67
CA GLY A 70 0.93 6.43 -2.14
C GLY A 70 0.88 7.10 -0.76
N SER A 71 -0.12 7.96 -0.51
CA SER A 71 -0.39 8.52 0.82
C SER A 71 -0.71 7.43 1.84
N GLY A 72 -1.60 6.49 1.50
CA GLY A 72 -1.92 5.35 2.37
C GLY A 72 -0.71 4.48 2.68
N VAL A 73 0.16 4.24 1.70
CA VAL A 73 1.43 3.51 1.92
C VAL A 73 2.32 4.22 2.93
N ARG A 74 2.54 5.54 2.75
CA ARG A 74 3.42 6.32 3.63
C ARG A 74 2.91 6.34 5.07
N GLU A 75 1.61 6.57 5.26
CA GLU A 75 1.02 6.62 6.60
C GLU A 75 1.11 5.27 7.32
N GLU A 76 0.85 4.15 6.65
CA GLU A 76 0.96 2.83 7.30
C GLU A 76 2.41 2.53 7.71
N LEU A 77 3.38 2.94 6.91
CA LEU A 77 4.80 2.75 7.22
C LEU A 77 5.27 3.67 8.35
N GLU A 78 4.74 4.89 8.44
CA GLU A 78 4.99 5.79 9.57
C GLU A 78 4.41 5.24 10.87
N GLU A 79 3.19 4.69 10.82
CA GLU A 79 2.57 4.00 11.95
C GLU A 79 3.37 2.75 12.35
N LEU A 80 3.86 1.97 11.39
CA LEU A 80 4.75 0.82 11.65
C LEU A 80 6.02 1.27 12.38
N ALA A 81 6.69 2.32 11.90
CA ALA A 81 7.90 2.84 12.53
C ALA A 81 7.64 3.33 13.97
N THR A 82 6.43 3.82 14.25
CA THR A 82 6.01 4.25 15.58
C THR A 82 5.72 3.06 16.51
N LEU A 83 5.03 2.04 16.00
CA LEU A 83 4.63 0.85 16.77
C LEU A 83 5.77 -0.16 16.96
N GLU A 84 6.69 -0.22 16.00
CA GLU A 84 7.86 -1.10 16.00
C GLU A 84 9.16 -0.31 15.78
N PRO A 85 9.68 0.40 16.80
CA PRO A 85 10.90 1.20 16.67
C PRO A 85 12.16 0.41 16.28
N GLY A 86 12.12 -0.92 16.35
CA GLY A 86 13.20 -1.81 15.91
C GLY A 86 13.19 -2.11 14.40
N THR A 87 12.19 -1.63 13.67
CA THR A 87 12.05 -1.80 12.22
C THR A 87 12.42 -0.52 11.49
N THR A 88 13.53 -0.55 10.76
CA THR A 88 13.96 0.53 9.86
C THR A 88 13.14 0.46 8.58
N VAL A 89 12.44 1.55 8.26
CA VAL A 89 11.72 1.71 6.98
C VAL A 89 12.65 2.35 5.96
N ALA A 90 13.03 1.56 4.96
CA ALA A 90 13.84 2.01 3.83
C ALA A 90 13.35 1.25 2.59
N VAL A 91 12.40 1.85 1.88
CA VAL A 91 11.63 1.17 0.83
C VAL A 91 11.35 2.08 -0.34
N ALA A 92 11.55 1.53 -1.54
CA ALA A 92 11.01 2.07 -2.78
C ALA A 92 9.76 1.27 -3.17
N VAL A 93 8.65 1.96 -3.39
CA VAL A 93 7.37 1.36 -3.77
C VAL A 93 7.03 1.74 -5.19
N VAL A 94 6.90 0.74 -6.07
CA VAL A 94 6.55 0.95 -7.47
C VAL A 94 5.13 0.48 -7.72
N LEU A 95 4.20 1.40 -7.91
CA LEU A 95 2.81 1.07 -8.27
C LEU A 95 2.76 0.62 -9.74
N ARG A 96 2.58 -0.69 -9.97
CA ARG A 96 2.56 -1.27 -11.32
C ARG A 96 1.24 -1.07 -12.06
N SER A 97 0.14 -1.29 -11.35
CA SER A 97 -1.19 -1.24 -11.94
C SER A 97 -2.27 -0.98 -10.89
N ILE A 98 -3.35 -0.35 -11.33
CA ILE A 98 -4.57 -0.21 -10.56
C ILE A 98 -5.75 -0.75 -11.37
N LYS A 99 -6.74 -1.29 -10.69
CA LYS A 99 -8.05 -1.62 -11.27
C LYS A 99 -9.12 -0.85 -10.51
N VAL A 100 -9.96 -0.18 -11.28
CA VAL A 100 -11.05 0.65 -10.77
C VAL A 100 -12.41 0.01 -11.08
N HIS A 101 -13.42 0.44 -10.34
CA HIS A 101 -14.82 0.29 -10.65
C HIS A 101 -15.39 1.69 -10.90
N GLU A 102 -16.21 1.85 -11.95
CA GLU A 102 -16.68 3.17 -12.41
C GLU A 102 -17.34 4.01 -11.30
N VAL A 103 -18.11 3.37 -10.42
CA VAL A 103 -18.91 4.06 -9.40
C VAL A 103 -18.29 3.96 -8.01
N ASP A 104 -17.58 2.87 -7.72
CA ASP A 104 -17.16 2.55 -6.34
C ASP A 104 -15.69 2.87 -6.07
N SER A 105 -14.92 3.23 -7.10
CA SER A 105 -13.54 3.65 -6.94
C SER A 105 -13.44 5.15 -6.69
N HIS A 106 -12.76 5.49 -5.61
CA HIS A 106 -12.55 6.87 -5.18
C HIS A 106 -11.24 6.96 -4.36
N PRO A 107 -10.67 8.16 -4.15
CA PRO A 107 -9.39 8.35 -3.49
C PRO A 107 -9.30 7.65 -2.13
N ARG A 108 -10.34 7.76 -1.29
CA ARG A 108 -10.39 7.08 0.01
C ARG A 108 -10.27 5.54 -0.09
N ALA A 109 -10.82 4.90 -1.13
CA ALA A 109 -10.69 3.46 -1.32
C ALA A 109 -9.25 3.08 -1.68
N PHE A 110 -8.59 3.89 -2.53
CA PHE A 110 -7.19 3.70 -2.91
C PHE A 110 -6.22 3.99 -1.76
N HIS A 111 -6.50 4.97 -0.92
CA HIS A 111 -5.78 5.20 0.33
C HIS A 111 -5.82 3.97 1.25
N ARG A 112 -7.01 3.38 1.45
CA ARG A 112 -7.15 2.13 2.21
C ARG A 112 -6.42 0.97 1.54
N ALA A 113 -6.44 0.88 0.21
CA ALA A 113 -5.66 -0.13 -0.51
C ALA A 113 -4.13 0.07 -0.34
N GLY A 114 -3.64 1.31 -0.27
CA GLY A 114 -2.24 1.62 0.02
C GLY A 114 -1.79 1.09 1.38
N ARG A 115 -2.58 1.36 2.42
CA ARG A 115 -2.36 0.79 3.76
C ARG A 115 -2.40 -0.74 3.75
N GLN A 116 -3.37 -1.33 3.04
CA GLN A 116 -3.47 -2.77 2.90
C GLN A 116 -2.27 -3.39 2.15
N ALA A 117 -1.69 -2.68 1.17
CA ALA A 117 -0.51 -3.14 0.44
C ALA A 117 0.70 -3.34 1.36
N VAL A 118 0.95 -2.36 2.24
CA VAL A 118 2.01 -2.46 3.26
C VAL A 118 1.79 -3.66 4.17
N ARG A 119 0.57 -3.86 4.66
CA ARG A 119 0.25 -5.02 5.53
C ARG A 119 0.43 -6.36 4.82
N ASN A 120 0.06 -6.43 3.54
CA ASN A 120 0.25 -7.63 2.74
C ASN A 120 1.74 -7.90 2.50
N ALA A 121 2.53 -6.86 2.24
CA ALA A 121 3.98 -6.96 2.09
C ALA A 121 4.66 -7.40 3.40
N LEU A 122 4.24 -6.85 4.54
CA LEU A 122 4.71 -7.28 5.87
C LEU A 122 4.36 -8.75 6.15
N MET A 123 3.15 -9.17 5.75
CA MET A 123 2.71 -10.57 5.83
C MET A 123 3.61 -11.50 5.03
N GLU A 124 3.93 -11.12 3.81
CA GLU A 124 4.80 -11.90 2.93
C GLU A 124 6.25 -11.93 3.44
N ALA A 125 6.73 -10.81 4.01
CA ALA A 125 8.10 -10.67 4.48
C ALA A 125 8.36 -11.43 5.78
N TYR A 126 7.43 -11.34 6.74
CA TYR A 126 7.66 -11.75 8.13
C TYR A 126 6.60 -12.70 8.70
N GLY A 127 5.50 -12.95 7.97
CA GLY A 127 4.36 -13.71 8.48
C GLY A 127 3.42 -12.88 9.38
N PRO A 128 2.43 -13.52 10.03
CA PRO A 128 1.42 -12.86 10.85
C PRO A 128 2.06 -12.01 11.96
N PRO A 129 1.56 -10.78 12.19
CA PRO A 129 2.11 -9.97 13.26
C PRO A 129 1.79 -10.62 14.62
N THR A 130 2.67 -10.41 15.59
CA THR A 130 2.41 -10.85 16.97
C THR A 130 1.27 -10.07 17.63
N THR A 131 1.02 -8.85 17.18
CA THR A 131 -0.10 -7.99 17.58
C THR A 131 -0.98 -7.71 16.36
N PRO A 132 -2.31 -7.88 16.43
CA PRO A 132 -3.18 -7.61 15.28
C PRO A 132 -3.09 -6.16 14.79
N TRP A 133 -3.04 -5.97 13.47
CA TRP A 133 -3.09 -4.64 12.86
C TRP A 133 -4.41 -3.92 13.19
N PRO A 134 -4.40 -2.58 13.39
CA PRO A 134 -5.62 -1.80 13.55
C PRO A 134 -6.56 -2.01 12.37
N LYS A 135 -7.87 -2.15 12.58
CA LYS A 135 -8.80 -2.35 11.45
C LYS A 135 -8.82 -1.13 10.51
N LEU A 136 -8.76 -1.38 9.20
CA LEU A 136 -8.97 -0.35 8.17
C LEU A 136 -10.48 -0.09 8.03
N TYR A 137 -11.01 0.89 8.79
CA TYR A 137 -12.44 1.26 8.73
C TYR A 137 -12.79 2.17 7.53
#